data_AF-K6WWS5-F1
#
_entry.id   AF-K6WWS5-F1
#
_cell.length_a   1.000
_cell.length_b   1.000
_cell.length_c   1.000
_cell.angle_alpha   90.00
_cell.angle_beta   90.00
_cell.angle_gamma   90.00
#
_symmetry.space_group_name_H-M   'P 1'
#
loop_
_entity.id
_entity.type
_entity.pdbx_description
1 polymer ?
#
loop_
_entity_poly.entity_id
_entity_poly.type
_entity_poly.pdbx_seq_one_letter_code
_entity_poly.pdbx_strand_id
1 'polypeptide(L)' 'MYGMAKTTLYLPDDLKRAIELEARRRSIPEAEIVRQALRKALSGNTPRPQGALFSGNEPIAERVDELLEGFGE' A
#
# COMPACT_ATOMS: atom_id res chain seq x y z
N MET A 1 -4.03 -7.24 -15.67
CA MET A 1 -4.67 -6.09 -16.35
C MET A 1 -3.74 -4.90 -16.19
N TYR A 2 -2.83 -4.66 -17.15
CA TYR A 2 -1.90 -3.53 -17.09
C TYR A 2 -2.42 -2.42 -18.01
N GLY A 3 -2.94 -1.35 -17.42
CA GLY A 3 -3.41 -0.16 -18.13
C GLY A 3 -3.58 0.99 -17.14
N MET A 4 -3.37 2.22 -17.59
CA MET A 4 -3.71 3.40 -16.77
C MET A 4 -5.22 3.61 -16.78
N ALA A 5 -5.83 3.71 -15.61
CA ALA A 5 -7.20 4.18 -15.49
C ALA A 5 -7.24 5.71 -15.64
N LYS A 6 -8.16 6.23 -16.46
CA LYS A 6 -8.41 7.67 -16.56
C LYS A 6 -9.20 8.12 -15.33
N THR A 7 -8.63 9.06 -14.59
CA THR A 7 -9.28 9.69 -13.42
C THR A 7 -9.31 11.20 -13.64
N THR A 8 -10.46 11.83 -13.39
CA THR A 8 -10.62 13.29 -13.45
C THR A 8 -11.02 13.77 -12.06
N LEU A 9 -10.33 14.81 -11.58
CA LEU A 9 -10.48 15.36 -10.24
C LEU A 9 -10.35 16.87 -10.29
N TYR A 10 -11.18 17.57 -9.52
CA TYR A 10 -11.04 19.00 -9.32
C TYR A 10 -9.92 19.26 -8.31
N LEU A 11 -9.05 20.22 -8.63
CA LEU A 11 -7.99 20.69 -7.74
C LEU A 11 -8.28 22.13 -7.36
N PRO A 12 -8.15 22.48 -6.08
CA PRO A 12 -8.04 23.88 -5.67
C PRO A 12 -6.91 24.61 -6.44
N ASP A 13 -7.12 25.89 -6.74
CA ASP A 13 -6.20 26.69 -7.57
C ASP A 13 -4.79 26.80 -6.97
N ASP A 14 -4.71 26.88 -5.64
CA ASP A 14 -3.46 26.91 -4.90
C ASP A 14 -2.68 25.59 -5.05
N LEU A 15 -3.38 24.46 -4.98
CA LEU A 15 -2.76 23.14 -5.17
C LEU A 15 -2.28 22.95 -6.61
N LYS A 16 -3.05 23.39 -7.60
CA LYS A 16 -2.64 23.38 -9.01
C LYS A 16 -1.38 24.23 -9.23
N ARG A 17 -1.33 25.44 -8.65
CA ARG A 17 -0.14 26.31 -8.70
C ARG A 17 1.08 25.66 -8.05
N ALA A 18 0.91 25.02 -6.90
CA ALA A 18 2.01 24.32 -6.23
C ALA A 18 2.56 23.17 -7.09
N ILE A 19 1.69 22.41 -7.77
CA ILE A 19 2.09 21.35 -8.69
C ILE A 19 2.90 21.91 -9.87
N GLU A 20 2.46 23.01 -10.48
CA GLU A 20 3.14 23.65 -11.61
C GLU A 20 4.54 24.13 -11.23
N LEU A 21 4.68 24.80 -10.09
CA LEU A 21 5.96 25.28 -9.58
C LEU A 21 6.93 24.12 -9.34
N GLU A 22 6.44 23.03 -8.73
CA GLU A 22 7.26 21.87 -8.43
C GLU A 22 7.67 21.09 -9.70
N ALA A 23 6.75 20.97 -10.66
CA ALA A 23 7.01 20.38 -11.97
C ALA A 23 8.12 21.14 -12.70
N ARG A 24 8.07 22.47 -12.71
CA ARG A 24 9.12 23.33 -13.28
C ARG A 24 10.44 23.18 -12.54
N ARG A 25 10.42 23.19 -11.20
CA ARG A 25 11.61 23.06 -10.36
C ARG A 25 12.34 21.72 -10.60
N ARG A 26 11.59 20.65 -10.86
CA ARG A 26 12.13 19.29 -11.09
C ARG A 26 12.29 18.92 -12.57
N SER A 27 11.87 19.78 -13.50
CA SER A 27 11.84 19.50 -14.94
C SER A 27 11.12 18.20 -15.31
N ILE A 28 9.97 17.92 -14.68
CA ILE A 28 9.13 16.74 -14.98
C ILE A 28 7.66 17.16 -15.20
N PRO A 29 6.85 16.34 -15.90
CA PRO A 29 5.44 16.65 -16.10
C PRO A 29 4.67 16.74 -14.78
N GLU A 30 3.70 17.65 -14.69
CA GLU A 30 2.82 17.76 -13.51
C GLU A 30 2.10 16.45 -13.16
N ALA A 31 1.69 15.70 -14.18
CA ALA A 31 1.08 14.40 -13.98
C ALA A 31 2.01 13.43 -13.24
N GLU A 32 3.33 13.57 -13.41
CA GLU A 32 4.31 12.78 -12.67
C GLU A 32 4.42 13.21 -11.21
N ILE A 33 4.34 14.51 -10.91
CA ILE A 33 4.23 15.03 -9.53
C ILE A 33 3.02 14.42 -8.83
N VAL A 34 1.84 14.46 -9.48
CA VAL A 34 0.59 13.92 -8.93
C VAL A 34 0.71 12.41 -8.70
N ARG A 35 1.19 11.66 -9.70
CA ARG A 35 1.39 10.20 -9.58
C ARG A 35 2.35 9.84 -8.43
N GLN A 36 3.46 10.55 -8.28
CA GLN A 36 4.43 10.31 -7.20
C GLN A 36 3.85 10.63 -5.82
N ALA A 37 3.14 11.76 -5.69
CA ALA A 37 2.49 12.14 -4.44
C ALA A 37 1.44 11.10 -4.02
N LEU A 38 0.59 10.66 -4.95
CA LEU A 38 -0.42 9.64 -4.69
C LEU A 38 0.22 8.28 -4.34
N ARG A 39 1.26 7.85 -5.07
CA ARG A 39 2.00 6.62 -4.70
C ARG A 39 2.55 6.73 -3.29
N LYS A 40 3.25 7.82 -2.96
CA LYS A 40 3.82 8.02 -1.63
C LYS A 40 2.75 7.97 -0.53
N ALA A 41 1.60 8.62 -0.74
CA ALA A 41 0.50 8.65 0.21
C ALA A 41 -0.18 7.27 0.39
N LEU A 42 -0.28 6.49 -0.68
CA LEU A 42 -1.02 5.21 -0.69
C LEU A 42 -0.13 3.99 -0.41
N SER A 43 1.18 4.08 -0.64
CA SER A 43 2.14 2.99 -0.43
C SER A 43 2.27 2.54 1.03
N GLY A 44 1.83 3.36 1.99
CA GLY A 44 1.87 3.03 3.42
C GLY A 44 0.69 2.23 3.95
N ASN A 45 -0.37 2.02 3.15
CA ASN A 45 -1.64 1.51 3.67
C ASN A 45 -1.71 -0.02 3.81
N THR A 46 -0.73 -0.75 3.29
CA THR A 46 -0.64 -2.20 3.51
C THR A 46 0.43 -2.47 4.55
N PRO A 47 0.07 -2.72 5.83
CA PRO A 47 1.04 -3.15 6.81
C PRO A 47 1.70 -4.44 6.31
N ARG A 48 3.03 -4.51 6.37
CA ARG A 48 3.74 -5.75 6.06
C ARG A 48 3.38 -6.77 7.14
N PRO A 49 2.93 -7.99 6.77
CA PRO A 49 2.68 -9.02 7.76
C PRO A 49 3.99 -9.34 8.48
N GLN A 50 3.92 -9.41 9.81
CA GLN A 50 5.04 -9.82 10.65
C GLN A 50 4.78 -11.25 11.12
N GLY A 51 5.57 -12.20 10.60
CA GLY A 51 5.58 -13.59 11.07
C GLY A 51 6.52 -13.77 12.26
N ALA A 52 6.57 -14.99 12.80
CA ALA A 52 7.49 -15.37 13.88
C ALA A 52 7.40 -14.47 15.13
N LEU A 53 6.16 -14.05 15.49
CA LEU A 53 5.92 -13.21 16.66
C LEU A 53 6.28 -13.91 17.98
N PHE A 54 6.32 -15.23 17.98
CA PHE A 54 6.72 -16.07 19.09
C PHE A 54 7.34 -17.37 18.58
N SER A 55 8.07 -18.06 19.47
CA SER A 55 8.59 -19.40 19.23
C SER A 55 7.76 -20.40 20.02
N GLY A 56 7.24 -21.42 19.34
CA GLY A 56 6.60 -22.56 19.99
C GLY A 56 7.62 -23.55 20.54
N ASN A 57 7.21 -24.36 21.52
CA ASN A 57 8.05 -25.43 22.08
C ASN A 57 8.03 -26.70 21.22
N GLU A 58 7.02 -26.86 20.36
CA GLU A 58 6.79 -28.03 19.52
C GLU A 58 6.34 -27.62 18.11
N PRO A 59 6.70 -28.39 17.06
CA PRO A 59 6.31 -28.12 15.69
C PRO A 59 4.86 -28.56 15.42
N ILE A 60 3.88 -27.85 15.99
CA ILE A 60 2.46 -28.21 15.91
C ILE A 60 1.83 -27.93 14.53
N ALA A 61 2.48 -27.15 13.68
CA ALA A 61 1.95 -26.73 12.37
C ALA A 61 1.71 -27.91 11.40
N GLU A 62 2.38 -29.04 11.59
CA GLU A 62 2.23 -30.25 10.77
C GLU A 62 1.28 -31.29 11.40
N ARG A 63 0.80 -31.08 12.64
CA ARG A 63 -0.02 -32.02 13.43
C ARG A 63 -1.45 -31.51 13.65
N VAL A 64 -1.95 -30.68 12.74
CA VAL A 64 -3.23 -29.97 12.91
C VAL A 64 -4.40 -30.93 13.11
N ASP A 65 -4.48 -32.01 12.32
CA ASP A 65 -5.60 -32.95 12.38
C ASP A 65 -5.69 -33.72 13.71
N GLU A 66 -4.54 -34.15 14.26
CA GLU A 66 -4.45 -34.82 15.56
C GLU A 66 -4.80 -33.86 16.71
N LEU A 67 -4.24 -32.65 16.68
CA LEU A 67 -4.34 -31.70 17.80
C LEU A 67 -5.68 -30.96 17.86
N LEU A 68 -6.51 -31.03 16.82
CA LEU A 68 -7.84 -30.43 16.78
C LEU A 68 -8.97 -31.43 17.10
N GLU A 69 -8.66 -32.69 17.41
CA GLU A 69 -9.67 -33.65 17.85
C GLU A 69 -10.39 -33.13 19.12
N GLY A 70 -11.73 -33.13 19.09
CA GLY A 70 -12.57 -32.59 20.16
C GLY A 70 -12.71 -31.06 20.19
N PHE A 71 -12.20 -30.33 19.20
CA PHE A 71 -12.39 -28.88 19.11
C PHE A 71 -13.82 -28.51 18.68
N GLY A 72 -14.59 -27.91 19.59
CA GLY A 72 -15.93 -27.37 19.31
C GLY A 72 -17.11 -28.26 19.74
N GLU A 73 -16.85 -29.37 20.43
CA GLU A 73 -17.87 -30.16 21.15
C GLU A 73 -18.25 -29.56 22.52
#